data_AF-A0AAD3XDQ0-F1
#
_entry.id   AF-A0AAD3XDQ0-F1
#
_cell.length_a   1.000
_cell.length_b   1.000
_cell.length_c   1.000
_cell.angle_alpha   90.00
_cell.angle_beta   90.00
_cell.angle_gamma   90.00
#
_symmetry.space_group_name_H-M   'P 1'
#
loop_
_entity.id
_entity.type
_entity.pdbx_description
1 polymer ?
#
loop_
_entity_poly.entity_id
_entity_poly.type
_entity_poly.pdbx_seq_one_letter_code
_entity_poly.pdbx_strand_id
1 'polypeptide(L)'
;MGNNCLPMFSGGEKRRAKASAVVEVHTTDEWRTHFEASKRSAKLMVIDFSAGWCGPCHYMEPIVDEFSKKFSDVEFIKIDVDELRDVSNEFTIEAMPTFLFVKNGQEVDRLVGAKKDELKQKLKTHRVF
;
A
#
# COMPACT_ATOMS: atom_id res chain seq x y z
N MET A 1 -51.21 34.02 2.73
CA MET A 1 -49.84 33.69 3.20
C MET A 1 -49.81 32.18 3.35
N GLY A 2 -48.99 31.35 2.70
CA GLY A 2 -47.65 31.55 2.16
C GLY A 2 -46.86 30.29 2.55
N ASN A 3 -46.76 29.35 1.61
CA ASN A 3 -45.74 28.31 1.42
C ASN A 3 -45.63 27.10 2.36
N ASN A 4 -46.11 25.97 1.81
CA ASN A 4 -45.40 24.71 1.55
C ASN A 4 -43.94 24.59 2.07
N CYS A 5 -43.64 23.52 2.81
CA CYS A 5 -42.28 23.03 2.99
C CYS A 5 -42.28 21.49 2.95
N LEU A 6 -42.01 20.93 1.77
CA LEU A 6 -41.33 19.65 1.56
C LEU A 6 -39.84 19.97 1.27
N PRO A 7 -38.95 18.98 1.13
CA PRO A 7 -38.42 18.06 2.14
C PRO A 7 -36.89 18.26 2.27
N MET A 8 -36.28 18.03 3.44
CA MET A 8 -34.81 17.91 3.51
C MET A 8 -34.43 16.43 3.49
N PHE A 9 -34.23 15.93 2.27
CA PHE A 9 -33.26 14.87 2.06
C PHE A 9 -31.87 15.38 2.47
N SER A 10 -31.07 14.46 3.01
CA SER A 10 -29.70 14.20 2.55
C SER A 10 -28.65 14.22 3.67
N GLY A 11 -27.86 13.14 3.69
CA GLY A 11 -26.46 13.20 4.07
C GLY A 11 -26.19 12.80 5.52
N GLY A 12 -25.61 11.64 5.80
CA GLY A 12 -25.09 10.63 4.90
C GLY A 12 -24.77 9.40 5.72
N GLU A 13 -25.17 8.24 5.21
CA GLU A 13 -24.52 7.00 5.58
C GLU A 13 -23.02 7.20 5.41
N LYS A 14 -22.28 7.17 6.52
CA LYS A 14 -20.83 7.05 6.50
C LYS A 14 -20.56 5.84 5.61
N ARG A 15 -20.14 6.09 4.36
CA ARG A 15 -19.69 5.06 3.44
C ARG A 15 -18.61 4.31 4.18
N ARG A 16 -18.97 3.14 4.72
CA ARG A 16 -18.05 2.21 5.34
C ARG A 16 -17.10 1.82 4.22
N ALA A 17 -15.92 2.44 4.21
CA ALA A 17 -14.88 2.07 3.28
C ALA A 17 -14.68 0.55 3.42
N LYS A 18 -14.67 -0.14 2.29
CA LYS A 18 -14.27 -1.56 2.21
C LYS A 18 -12.99 -1.73 3.03
N ALA A 19 -12.88 -2.82 3.80
CA ALA A 19 -11.65 -3.17 4.50
C ALA A 19 -10.45 -3.07 3.53
N SER A 20 -9.34 -2.50 4.00
CA SER A 20 -8.10 -2.40 3.23
C SER A 20 -7.64 -3.80 2.80
N ALA A 21 -7.12 -3.92 1.59
CA ALA A 21 -6.46 -5.16 1.13
C ALA A 21 -4.94 -5.10 1.32
N VAL A 22 -4.43 -4.03 1.95
CA VAL A 22 -3.04 -3.90 2.37
C VAL A 22 -2.84 -4.72 3.64
N VAL A 23 -1.81 -5.55 3.64
CA VAL A 23 -1.38 -6.29 4.84
C VAL A 23 -0.36 -5.43 5.57
N GLU A 24 -0.68 -5.00 6.79
CA GLU A 24 0.28 -4.36 7.68
C GLU A 24 1.06 -5.44 8.44
N VAL A 25 2.38 -5.38 8.38
CA VAL A 25 3.27 -6.36 9.01
C VAL A 25 4.04 -5.68 10.13
N HIS A 26 3.94 -6.24 11.34
CA HIS A 26 4.47 -5.62 12.55
C HIS A 26 5.58 -6.46 13.21
N THR A 27 5.80 -7.69 12.75
CA THR A 27 6.82 -8.59 13.29
C THR A 27 7.68 -9.20 12.20
N THR A 28 8.94 -9.53 12.55
CA THR A 28 9.87 -10.18 11.62
C THR A 28 9.38 -11.56 11.18
N ASP A 29 8.64 -12.28 12.02
CA ASP A 29 8.09 -13.60 11.68
C ASP A 29 6.95 -13.51 10.65
N GLU A 30 6.06 -12.54 10.79
CA GLU A 30 5.04 -12.23 9.78
C GLU A 30 5.70 -11.81 8.46
N TRP A 31 6.67 -10.89 8.52
CA TRP A 31 7.45 -10.46 7.34
C TRP A 31 8.06 -11.67 6.61
N ARG A 32 8.78 -12.52 7.33
CA ARG A 32 9.41 -13.71 6.77
C ARG A 32 8.39 -14.64 6.12
N THR A 33 7.22 -14.80 6.75
CA THR A 33 6.13 -15.63 6.20
C THR A 33 5.67 -15.11 4.84
N HIS A 34 5.40 -13.81 4.72
CA HIS A 34 5.01 -13.19 3.45
C HIS A 34 6.15 -13.27 2.41
N PHE A 35 7.37 -12.92 2.80
CA PHE A 35 8.50 -12.91 1.89
C PHE A 35 8.85 -14.30 1.35
N GLU A 36 8.81 -15.35 2.18
CA GLU A 36 8.99 -16.74 1.73
C GLU A 36 7.85 -17.22 0.82
N ALA A 37 6.61 -16.79 1.07
CA ALA A 37 5.50 -17.07 0.17
C ALA A 37 5.69 -16.41 -1.20
N SER A 38 6.27 -15.20 -1.24
CA SER A 38 6.58 -14.48 -2.50
C SER A 38 7.54 -15.25 -3.40
N LYS A 39 8.46 -16.04 -2.84
CA LYS A 39 9.41 -16.88 -3.60
C LYS A 39 8.73 -18.01 -4.37
N ARG A 40 7.52 -18.40 -3.95
CA ARG A 40 6.73 -19.50 -4.52
C ARG A 40 5.53 -19.01 -5.32
N SER A 41 5.36 -17.70 -5.42
CA SER A 41 4.21 -17.05 -6.06
C SER A 41 4.68 -16.23 -7.25
N ALA A 42 3.99 -16.35 -8.38
CA ALA A 42 4.21 -15.49 -9.54
C ALA A 42 3.60 -14.08 -9.36
N LYS A 43 2.83 -13.86 -8.28
CA LYS A 43 2.25 -12.54 -8.00
C LYS A 43 3.34 -11.54 -7.71
N LEU A 44 3.15 -10.32 -8.18
CA LEU A 44 3.94 -9.18 -7.75
C LEU A 44 3.60 -8.88 -6.28
N MET A 45 4.62 -8.68 -5.47
CA MET A 45 4.52 -8.11 -4.13
C MET A 45 5.02 -6.66 -4.18
N VAL A 46 4.26 -5.74 -3.61
CA VAL A 46 4.67 -4.34 -3.43
C VAL A 46 4.77 -4.06 -1.93
N ILE A 47 5.94 -3.62 -1.50
CA ILE A 47 6.23 -3.31 -0.10
C ILE A 47 6.31 -1.79 0.06
N ASP A 48 5.41 -1.21 0.83
CA ASP A 48 5.40 0.21 1.23
C ASP A 48 6.13 0.37 2.56
N PHE A 49 7.37 0.86 2.49
CA PHE A 49 8.13 1.28 3.68
C PHE A 49 7.73 2.70 4.05
N SER A 50 7.01 2.83 5.18
CA SER A 50 6.37 4.04 5.66
C SER A 50 6.82 4.37 7.09
N ALA A 51 6.37 5.50 7.63
CA ALA A 51 6.51 5.84 9.04
C ALA A 51 5.32 6.69 9.51
N GLY A 52 4.88 6.52 10.76
CA GLY A 52 3.75 7.30 11.31
C GLY A 52 3.96 8.83 11.31
N TRP A 53 5.21 9.29 11.32
CA TRP A 53 5.59 10.71 11.31
C TRP A 53 5.85 11.27 9.90
N CYS A 54 5.74 10.44 8.86
CA CYS A 54 6.04 10.81 7.49
C CYS A 54 4.81 11.44 6.79
N GLY A 55 4.82 12.77 6.63
CA GLY A 55 3.77 13.50 5.91
C GLY A 55 3.45 12.97 4.50
N PRO A 56 4.45 12.76 3.62
CA PRO A 56 4.22 12.19 2.30
C PRO A 56 3.64 10.76 2.32
N CYS A 57 3.88 9.99 3.38
CA CYS A 57 3.34 8.65 3.53
C CYS A 57 1.82 8.70 3.78
N HIS A 58 1.36 9.62 4.64
CA HIS A 58 -0.08 9.87 4.86
C HIS A 58 -0.82 10.24 3.57
N TYR A 59 -0.15 10.95 2.64
CA TYR A 59 -0.72 11.23 1.33
C TYR A 59 -0.87 9.98 0.47
N MET A 60 0.11 9.06 0.53
CA MET A 60 0.13 7.84 -0.27
C MET A 60 -0.79 6.74 0.28
N GLU A 61 -1.03 6.68 1.59
CA GLU A 61 -1.84 5.64 2.23
C GLU A 61 -3.23 5.41 1.59
N PRO A 62 -4.09 6.43 1.36
CA PRO A 62 -5.38 6.21 0.69
C PRO A 62 -5.23 5.79 -0.78
N ILE A 63 -4.10 6.13 -1.42
CA ILE A 63 -3.82 5.76 -2.82
C ILE A 63 -3.41 4.28 -2.88
N VAL A 64 -2.54 3.84 -1.97
CA VAL A 64 -2.12 2.44 -1.85
C VAL A 64 -3.31 1.57 -1.49
N ASP A 65 -4.20 2.02 -0.59
CA ASP A 65 -5.46 1.33 -0.29
C ASP A 65 -6.35 1.19 -1.54
N GLU A 66 -6.54 2.25 -2.33
CA GLU A 66 -7.27 2.19 -3.61
C GLU A 66 -6.64 1.18 -4.58
N PHE A 67 -5.31 1.19 -4.69
CA PHE A 67 -4.56 0.30 -5.57
C PHE A 67 -4.66 -1.16 -5.10
N SER A 68 -4.56 -1.43 -3.81
CA SER A 68 -4.71 -2.78 -3.26
C SER A 68 -6.05 -3.42 -3.62
N LYS A 69 -7.12 -2.61 -3.66
CA LYS A 69 -8.47 -3.05 -4.04
C LYS A 69 -8.63 -3.25 -5.54
N LYS A 70 -7.88 -2.49 -6.35
CA LYS A 70 -7.96 -2.51 -7.82
C LYS A 70 -7.08 -3.58 -8.46
N PHE A 71 -5.92 -3.82 -7.87
CA PHE A 71 -4.90 -4.75 -8.35
C PHE A 71 -4.88 -5.98 -7.45
N SER A 72 -5.97 -6.77 -7.45
CA SER A 72 -6.10 -7.98 -6.61
C SER A 72 -5.13 -9.11 -6.98
N ASP A 73 -4.46 -8.97 -8.12
CA ASP A 73 -3.36 -9.80 -8.61
C ASP A 73 -1.99 -9.44 -7.99
N VAL A 74 -1.93 -8.35 -7.21
CA VAL A 74 -0.74 -7.85 -6.52
C VAL A 74 -0.95 -7.95 -5.02
N GLU A 75 0.07 -8.40 -4.29
CA GLU A 75 0.09 -8.37 -2.83
C GLU A 75 0.69 -7.04 -2.36
N PHE A 76 -0.01 -6.31 -1.49
CA PHE A 76 0.47 -5.06 -0.92
C PHE A 76 0.80 -5.28 0.55
N ILE A 77 2.06 -5.06 0.90
CA ILE A 77 2.58 -5.13 2.27
C ILE A 77 2.96 -3.71 2.71
N LYS A 78 2.61 -3.33 3.93
CA LYS A 78 3.08 -2.09 4.56
C LYS A 78 3.97 -2.43 5.74
N ILE A 79 5.12 -1.78 5.81
CA ILE A 79 6.10 -1.91 6.88
C ILE A 79 6.35 -0.52 7.46
N ASP A 80 6.18 -0.37 8.77
CA ASP A 80 6.69 0.81 9.49
C ASP A 80 8.19 0.62 9.76
N VAL A 81 8.99 1.57 9.28
CA VAL A 81 10.46 1.49 9.39
C VAL A 81 10.98 1.57 10.82
N ASP A 82 10.20 2.15 11.75
CA ASP A 82 10.56 2.22 13.16
C ASP A 82 10.28 0.90 13.89
N GLU A 83 9.25 0.17 13.47
CA GLU A 83 8.89 -1.12 14.06
C GLU A 83 9.78 -2.26 13.54
N LEU A 84 10.07 -2.26 12.23
CA LEU A 84 10.86 -3.31 11.57
C LEU A 84 12.16 -2.75 10.98
N ARG A 85 13.01 -2.22 11.87
CA ARG A 85 14.29 -1.60 11.51
C ARG A 85 15.24 -2.55 10.79
N ASP A 86 15.35 -3.79 11.25
CA ASP A 86 16.26 -4.76 10.64
C ASP A 86 15.85 -5.10 9.20
N VAL A 87 14.54 -5.25 8.95
CA VAL A 87 14.00 -5.47 7.60
C VAL A 87 14.24 -4.24 6.73
N SER A 88 13.99 -3.05 7.26
CA SER A 88 14.20 -1.79 6.53
C SER A 88 15.69 -1.59 6.17
N ASN A 89 16.61 -1.99 7.07
CA ASN A 89 18.04 -1.95 6.82
C ASN A 89 18.47 -2.98 5.76
N GLU A 90 17.92 -4.20 5.79
CA GLU A 90 18.19 -5.24 4.78
C GLU A 90 17.90 -4.74 3.36
N PHE A 91 16.82 -3.97 3.18
CA PHE A 91 16.46 -3.36 1.91
C PHE A 91 17.06 -1.98 1.65
N THR A 92 17.96 -1.50 2.51
CA THR A 92 18.61 -0.19 2.40
C THR A 92 17.58 0.94 2.22
N ILE A 93 16.59 1.01 3.12
CA ILE A 93 15.57 2.05 3.10
C ILE A 93 16.12 3.32 3.76
N GLU A 94 16.34 4.36 2.95
CA GLU A 94 16.92 5.64 3.40
C GLU A 94 15.90 6.79 3.39
N ALA A 95 14.74 6.59 2.77
CA ALA A 95 13.70 7.61 2.64
C ALA A 95 12.30 6.99 2.61
N MET A 96 11.30 7.74 3.10
CA MET A 96 9.92 7.30 3.14
C MET A 96 8.99 8.28 2.40
N PRO A 97 7.95 7.78 1.70
CA PRO A 97 7.72 6.35 1.45
C PRO A 97 8.72 5.81 0.42
N THR A 98 9.11 4.55 0.56
CA THR A 98 9.80 3.79 -0.49
C THR A 98 8.97 2.56 -0.82
N PHE A 99 8.68 2.36 -2.10
CA PHE A 99 7.96 1.20 -2.59
C PHE A 99 8.91 0.25 -3.30
N LEU A 100 9.01 -0.99 -2.83
CA LEU A 100 9.74 -2.05 -3.52
C LEU A 100 8.79 -2.94 -4.29
N PHE A 101 9.22 -3.35 -5.46
CA PHE A 101 8.52 -4.29 -6.32
C PHE A 101 9.30 -5.59 -6.27
N VAL A 102 8.70 -6.63 -5.71
CA VAL A 102 9.32 -7.93 -5.50
C VAL A 102 8.58 -8.99 -6.30
N LYS A 103 9.33 -9.83 -7.01
CA LYS A 103 8.80 -10.98 -7.74
C LYS A 103 9.72 -12.18 -7.54
N ASN A 104 9.15 -13.35 -7.23
CA ASN A 104 9.91 -14.56 -6.91
C ASN A 104 10.99 -14.31 -5.83
N GLY A 105 10.70 -13.46 -4.84
CA GLY A 105 11.63 -13.06 -3.79
C GLY A 105 12.81 -12.19 -4.22
N GLN A 106 12.77 -11.59 -5.41
CA GLN A 106 13.78 -10.66 -5.90
C GLN A 106 13.20 -9.28 -6.12
N GLU A 107 13.95 -8.23 -5.75
CA GLU A 107 13.61 -6.85 -6.12
C GLU A 107 13.75 -6.69 -7.63
N VAL A 108 12.65 -6.35 -8.30
CA VAL A 108 12.59 -6.10 -9.75
C VAL A 108 12.49 -4.61 -10.09
N ASP A 109 12.06 -3.79 -9.12
CA ASP A 109 12.00 -2.34 -9.26
C ASP A 109 11.86 -1.66 -7.88
N ARG A 110 12.13 -0.35 -7.86
CA ARG A 110 12.05 0.52 -6.68
C ARG A 110 11.49 1.88 -7.05
N LEU A 111 10.73 2.46 -6.13
CA LEU A 111 10.23 3.83 -6.22
C LEU A 111 10.43 4.55 -4.89
N VAL A 112 11.22 5.61 -4.90
CA VAL A 112 11.42 6.47 -3.73
C VAL A 112 10.54 7.73 -3.85
N GLY A 113 9.81 8.02 -2.78
CA GLY A 113 8.98 9.21 -2.61
C GLY A 113 7.51 9.04 -3.02
N ALA A 114 6.70 10.04 -2.66
CA ALA A 114 5.26 10.06 -2.90
C ALA A 114 4.91 10.43 -4.36
N LYS A 115 5.06 9.46 -5.27
CA LYS A 115 4.83 9.63 -6.71
C LYS A 115 3.71 8.73 -7.22
N LYS A 116 2.45 9.17 -7.04
CA LYS A 116 1.23 8.42 -7.39
C LYS A 116 1.24 7.82 -8.81
N ASP A 117 1.52 8.64 -9.82
CA ASP A 117 1.40 8.21 -11.22
C ASP A 117 2.51 7.23 -11.61
N GLU A 118 3.73 7.42 -11.07
CA GLU A 118 4.86 6.52 -11.27
C GLU A 118 4.61 5.17 -10.58
N LEU A 119 4.09 5.17 -9.35
CA LEU A 119 3.66 3.94 -8.65
C LEU A 119 2.66 3.14 -9.49
N LYS A 120 1.65 3.82 -10.05
CA LYS A 120 0.63 3.20 -10.91
C LYS A 120 1.22 2.65 -12.21
N GLN A 121 2.19 3.33 -12.82
CA GLN A 121 2.87 2.88 -14.03
C GLN A 121 3.72 1.64 -13.76
N LYS A 122 4.51 1.64 -12.68
CA LYS A 122 5.32 0.48 -12.27
C LYS A 122 4.45 -0.73 -11.93
N LEU A 123 3.34 -0.54 -11.21
CA LEU A 123 2.33 -1.59 -10.97
C LEU A 123 1.84 -2.24 -12.26
N LYS A 124 1.47 -1.42 -13.27
CA LYS A 124 1.01 -1.94 -14.57
C LYS A 124 2.12 -2.70 -15.31
N THR A 125 3.36 -2.24 -15.19
CA THR A 125 4.52 -2.81 -15.87
C THR A 125 4.87 -4.17 -15.31
N HIS A 126 4.92 -4.31 -13.99
CA HIS A 126 5.49 -5.51 -13.34
C HIS A 126 4.44 -6.58 -12.98
N ARG A 127 3.15 -6.24 -12.92
CA ARG A 127 2.10 -7.21 -12.58
C ARG A 127 1.79 -8.23 -13.68
N VAL A 128 2.15 -7.93 -14.93
CA VAL A 128 1.77 -8.74 -16.11
C VAL A 128 2.98 -9.51 -16.64
N PHE A 129 3.37 -10.64 -16.02
CA PHE A 129 4.24 -11.66 -16.63
C PHE A 129 4.05 -13.01 -15.93
#